data_AF-A0A370U1N8-F1
#
_entry.id   AF-A0A370U1N8-F1
#
_cell.length_a   1.000
_cell.length_b   1.000
_cell.length_c   1.000
_cell.angle_alpha   90.00
_cell.angle_beta   90.00
_cell.angle_gamma   90.00
#
_symmetry.space_group_name_H-M   'P 1'
#
loop_
_entity.id
_entity.type
_entity.pdbx_description
1 polymer ?
#
loop_
_entity_poly.entity_id
_entity_poly.type
_entity_poly.pdbx_seq_one_letter_code
_entity_poly.pdbx_strand_id
1 'polypeptide(L)'
;MSPCSVSNSSDSQSADSPITLPSTLLGYPQEYRDVDISGRDALEPLAIVGFSLKFPQDATTAESFWSMLLEGRNVSTEFPSDRMNIDAHHDPIGDRQGTPSMRGAHFIKEDLGAFDAPFFSITPAEAAGMDPQQRGIFETAYRALENGK
;
A
#
# COMPACT_ATOMS: atom_id res chain seq x y z
N MET A 1 -42.92 -21.23 9.49
CA MET A 1 -41.72 -20.84 8.74
C MET A 1 -42.20 -20.19 7.46
N SER A 2 -42.21 -18.85 7.42
CA SER A 2 -42.61 -18.07 6.24
C SER A 2 -41.36 -17.50 5.56
N PRO A 3 -41.26 -17.50 4.22
CA PRO A 3 -40.13 -16.90 3.53
C PRO A 3 -40.36 -15.40 3.28
N CYS A 4 -39.37 -14.57 3.62
CA CYS A 4 -39.36 -13.17 3.20
C CYS A 4 -38.96 -13.07 1.73
N SER A 5 -39.88 -12.54 0.92
CA SER A 5 -39.60 -12.03 -0.43
C SER A 5 -38.91 -10.66 -0.31
N VAL A 6 -37.79 -10.48 -1.00
CA VAL A 6 -37.19 -9.16 -1.21
C VAL A 6 -37.28 -8.85 -2.70
N SER A 7 -38.11 -7.86 -3.00
CA SER A 7 -38.35 -7.28 -4.32
C SER A 7 -37.16 -6.44 -4.79
N ASN A 8 -36.68 -6.74 -5.99
CA ASN A 8 -35.64 -6.00 -6.69
C ASN A 8 -36.20 -4.64 -7.13
N SER A 9 -35.63 -3.54 -6.62
CA SER A 9 -35.97 -2.17 -7.02
C SER A 9 -34.79 -1.61 -7.79
N SER A 10 -34.91 -1.63 -9.10
CA SER A 10 -34.02 -0.97 -10.05
C SER A 10 -34.19 0.54 -9.93
N ASP A 11 -33.23 1.20 -9.26
CA ASP A 11 -33.06 2.65 -9.35
C ASP A 11 -31.69 2.96 -9.96
N SER A 12 -31.73 3.42 -11.20
CA SER A 12 -30.63 4.04 -11.92
C SER A 12 -30.22 5.35 -11.23
N GLN A 13 -29.18 5.30 -10.39
CA GLN A 13 -28.52 6.50 -9.86
C GLN A 13 -27.21 6.74 -10.61
N SER A 14 -27.17 7.92 -11.24
CA SER A 14 -26.07 8.54 -11.98
C SER A 14 -24.74 8.52 -11.22
N ALA A 15 -23.69 8.04 -11.89
CA ALA A 15 -22.35 7.79 -11.36
C ALA A 15 -21.48 9.05 -11.11
N ASP A 16 -22.07 10.22 -10.87
CA ASP A 16 -21.37 11.52 -10.86
C ASP A 16 -21.46 12.28 -9.53
N SER A 17 -21.78 11.59 -8.44
CA SER A 17 -21.75 12.18 -7.09
C SER A 17 -20.38 11.93 -6.45
N PRO A 18 -19.73 12.96 -5.84
CA PRO A 18 -18.48 12.76 -5.12
C PRO A 18 -18.70 11.73 -4.00
N ILE A 19 -17.78 10.78 -3.90
CA ILE A 19 -17.78 9.74 -2.87
C ILE A 19 -17.74 10.45 -1.51
N THR A 20 -18.89 10.59 -0.86
CA THR A 20 -18.99 11.12 0.49
C THR A 20 -18.64 9.97 1.43
N LEU A 21 -17.37 9.88 1.82
CA LEU A 21 -16.93 8.85 2.76
C LEU A 21 -17.62 9.09 4.11
N PRO A 22 -18.28 8.08 4.71
CA PRO A 22 -18.84 8.21 6.04
C PRO A 22 -17.71 8.43 7.04
N SER A 23 -17.76 9.57 7.73
CA SER A 23 -16.77 10.10 8.68
C SER A 23 -16.50 9.22 9.92
N THR A 24 -17.01 7.99 9.93
CA THR A 24 -17.07 7.10 11.11
C THR A 24 -16.25 5.82 10.92
N LEU A 25 -15.74 5.50 9.72
CA LEU A 25 -15.28 4.12 9.44
C LEU A 25 -13.83 3.77 9.78
N LEU A 26 -12.96 4.71 10.17
CA LEU A 26 -11.67 4.40 10.78
C LEU A 26 -11.53 5.29 12.01
N GLY A 27 -11.22 4.71 13.17
CA GLY A 27 -10.93 5.43 14.42
C GLY A 27 -9.64 6.24 14.33
N TYR A 28 -9.62 7.25 13.47
CA TYR A 28 -8.54 8.22 13.38
C TYR A 28 -8.54 9.11 14.63
N PRO A 29 -7.38 9.36 15.24
CA PRO A 29 -7.27 10.31 16.35
C PRO A 29 -7.76 11.69 15.89
N GLN A 30 -8.61 12.29 16.72
CA GLN A 30 -9.31 13.56 16.45
C GLN A 30 -8.36 14.75 16.22
N GLU A 31 -7.10 14.63 16.62
CA GLU A 31 -6.06 15.66 16.54
C GLU A 31 -5.73 16.13 15.11
N TYR A 32 -6.16 15.39 14.08
CA TYR A 32 -6.04 15.79 12.68
C TYR A 32 -7.25 16.58 12.13
N ARG A 33 -8.30 16.82 12.94
CA ARG A 33 -9.53 17.50 12.47
C ARG A 33 -9.39 19.02 12.32
N ASP A 34 -8.37 19.61 12.92
CA ASP A 34 -8.23 21.07 13.00
C ASP A 34 -7.00 21.59 12.25
N VAL A 35 -6.73 21.07 11.05
CA VAL A 35 -5.95 21.86 10.09
C VAL A 35 -6.89 22.95 9.59
N ASP A 36 -6.72 24.15 10.14
CA ASP A 36 -7.47 25.33 9.76
C ASP A 36 -7.10 25.76 8.32
N ILE A 37 -7.79 25.16 7.35
CA ILE A 37 -7.72 25.51 5.93
C ILE A 37 -8.55 26.77 5.60
N SER A 38 -9.16 27.39 6.61
CA SER A 38 -10.07 28.54 6.55
C SER A 38 -9.44 29.84 6.00
N GLY A 39 -8.14 29.86 5.75
CA GLY A 39 -7.39 31.03 5.26
C GLY A 39 -6.88 30.94 3.82
N ARG A 40 -7.20 29.90 3.06
CA ARG A 40 -6.86 29.82 1.63
C ARG A 40 -8.13 30.04 0.83
N ASP A 41 -8.07 30.88 -0.22
CA ASP A 41 -9.05 30.84 -1.32
C ASP A 41 -9.45 29.39 -1.57
N ALA A 42 -10.75 29.11 -1.68
CA ALA A 42 -11.34 27.78 -1.75
C ALA A 42 -10.37 26.78 -2.40
N LEU A 43 -9.76 25.90 -1.58
CA LEU A 43 -8.69 25.01 -2.02
C LEU A 43 -9.08 24.34 -3.33
N GLU A 44 -8.26 24.53 -4.35
CA GLU A 44 -8.47 23.88 -5.64
C GLU A 44 -8.55 22.36 -5.41
N PRO A 45 -9.60 21.67 -5.92
CA PRO A 45 -9.73 20.23 -5.76
C PRO A 45 -8.54 19.50 -6.39
N LEU A 46 -7.84 18.68 -5.60
CA LEU A 46 -6.76 17.83 -6.09
C LEU A 46 -7.31 16.49 -6.56
N ALA A 47 -7.08 16.16 -7.82
CA ALA A 47 -7.38 14.84 -8.37
C ALA A 47 -6.14 13.94 -8.31
N ILE A 48 -6.32 12.71 -7.83
CA ILE A 48 -5.30 11.65 -7.96
C ILE A 48 -5.48 11.06 -9.36
N VAL A 49 -4.64 11.50 -10.30
CA VAL A 49 -4.74 11.08 -11.71
C VAL A 49 -4.10 9.72 -11.98
N GLY A 50 -3.11 9.32 -11.16
CA GLY A 50 -2.42 8.05 -11.30
C GLY A 50 -1.87 7.57 -9.96
N PHE A 51 -1.72 6.25 -9.83
CA PHE A 51 -1.18 5.62 -8.62
C PHE A 51 -0.41 4.36 -8.99
N SER A 52 0.56 3.99 -8.16
CA SER A 52 1.26 2.72 -8.25
C SER A 52 1.65 2.27 -6.84
N LEU A 53 1.70 0.95 -6.64
CA LEU A 53 1.90 0.36 -5.32
C LEU A 53 2.73 -0.93 -5.44
N LYS A 54 3.50 -1.23 -4.39
CA LYS A 54 4.21 -2.51 -4.22
C LYS A 54 3.92 -3.00 -2.81
N PHE A 55 2.92 -3.87 -2.68
CA PHE A 55 2.49 -4.44 -1.41
C PHE A 55 2.89 -5.91 -1.30
N PRO A 56 2.72 -6.52 -0.10
CA PRO A 56 3.03 -7.93 0.09
C PRO A 56 2.24 -8.86 -0.84
N GLN A 57 2.77 -10.07 -1.00
CA GLN A 57 2.16 -11.12 -1.81
C GLN A 57 1.96 -10.71 -3.29
N ASP A 58 0.72 -10.73 -3.76
CA ASP A 58 0.28 -10.48 -5.14
C ASP A 58 -0.27 -9.06 -5.35
N ALA A 59 -0.23 -8.21 -4.32
CA ALA A 59 -0.72 -6.84 -4.36
C ALA A 59 0.27 -5.89 -5.08
N THR A 60 0.44 -6.09 -6.38
CA THR A 60 1.27 -5.25 -7.27
C THR A 60 0.46 -4.36 -8.20
N THR A 61 -0.87 -4.53 -8.26
CA THR A 61 -1.80 -3.66 -8.99
C THR A 61 -2.92 -3.16 -8.07
N ALA A 62 -3.70 -2.19 -8.53
CA ALA A 62 -4.86 -1.71 -7.78
C ALA A 62 -5.85 -2.83 -7.51
N GLU A 63 -6.14 -3.61 -8.55
CA GLU A 63 -7.18 -4.63 -8.54
C GLU A 63 -6.80 -5.74 -7.57
N SER A 64 -5.54 -6.18 -7.59
CA SER A 64 -5.08 -7.21 -6.65
C SER A 64 -5.00 -6.68 -5.22
N PHE A 65 -4.60 -5.42 -5.02
CA PHE A 65 -4.61 -4.77 -3.71
C PHE A 65 -6.03 -4.61 -3.15
N TRP A 66 -7.00 -4.15 -3.95
CA TRP A 66 -8.39 -4.02 -3.54
C TRP A 66 -9.04 -5.37 -3.27
N SER A 67 -8.80 -6.37 -4.12
CA SER A 67 -9.30 -7.72 -3.88
C SER A 67 -8.76 -8.29 -2.57
N MET A 68 -7.46 -8.14 -2.31
CA MET A 68 -6.83 -8.55 -1.06
C MET A 68 -7.49 -7.91 0.18
N LEU A 69 -7.83 -6.62 0.10
CA LEU A 69 -8.46 -5.90 1.21
C LEU A 69 -9.93 -6.28 1.40
N LEU A 70 -10.69 -6.42 0.31
CA LEU A 70 -12.09 -6.85 0.35
C LEU A 70 -12.22 -8.28 0.90
N GLU A 71 -11.26 -9.15 0.59
CA GLU A 71 -11.18 -10.51 1.12
C GLU A 71 -10.65 -10.58 2.55
N GLY A 72 -10.08 -9.49 3.09
CA GLY A 72 -9.49 -9.44 4.43
C GLY A 72 -8.33 -10.42 4.60
N ARG A 73 -7.53 -10.66 3.55
CA ARG A 73 -6.47 -11.67 3.57
C ARG A 73 -5.36 -11.32 4.56
N ASN A 74 -4.98 -12.28 5.40
CA ASN A 74 -3.75 -12.18 6.18
C ASN A 74 -2.56 -12.46 5.25
N VAL A 75 -1.76 -11.44 4.99
CA VAL A 75 -0.60 -11.49 4.10
C VAL A 75 0.74 -11.48 4.84
N SER A 76 0.72 -11.70 6.15
CA SER A 76 1.94 -11.86 6.95
C SER A 76 2.64 -13.14 6.55
N THR A 77 3.94 -13.05 6.28
CA THR A 77 4.82 -14.20 6.06
C THR A 77 5.97 -14.18 7.05
N GLU A 78 6.63 -15.31 7.25
CA GLU A 78 7.92 -15.30 7.96
C GLU A 78 8.97 -14.50 7.19
N PHE A 79 10.04 -14.11 7.89
CA PHE A 79 11.16 -13.42 7.25
C PHE A 79 11.76 -14.29 6.15
N PRO A 80 11.89 -13.76 4.91
CA PRO A 80 12.60 -14.47 3.86
C PRO A 80 14.05 -14.74 4.29
N SER A 81 14.52 -15.97 4.07
CA SER A 81 15.87 -16.40 4.47
C SER A 81 16.98 -15.56 3.82
N ASP A 82 16.71 -15.00 2.64
CA ASP A 82 17.62 -14.10 1.92
C ASP A 82 17.79 -12.74 2.60
N ARG A 83 16.79 -12.30 3.38
CA ARG A 83 16.84 -11.04 4.13
C ARG A 83 17.45 -11.21 5.50
N MET A 84 16.99 -12.23 6.22
CA MET A 84 17.37 -12.48 7.60
C MET A 84 17.08 -13.92 7.96
N ASN A 85 18.05 -14.60 8.57
CA ASN A 85 17.81 -15.89 9.20
C ASN A 85 17.11 -15.67 10.55
N ILE A 86 15.78 -15.70 10.57
CA ILE A 86 14.99 -15.44 11.77
C ILE A 86 15.27 -16.47 12.87
N ASP A 87 15.57 -17.72 12.54
CA ASP A 87 15.83 -18.76 13.55
C ASP A 87 17.14 -18.49 14.33
N ALA A 88 18.09 -17.80 13.72
CA ALA A 88 19.32 -17.39 14.38
C ALA A 88 19.17 -16.12 15.23
N HIS A 89 18.16 -15.29 14.94
CA HIS A 89 18.05 -13.93 15.48
C HIS A 89 16.75 -13.67 16.26
N HIS A 90 15.85 -14.65 16.37
CA HIS A 90 14.59 -14.50 17.10
C HIS A 90 14.80 -14.55 18.62
N ASP A 91 14.23 -13.57 19.33
CA ASP A 91 14.12 -13.60 20.79
C ASP A 91 12.63 -13.66 21.21
N PRO A 92 12.14 -14.81 21.68
CA PRO A 92 10.74 -14.97 22.06
C PRO A 92 10.32 -14.13 23.28
N ILE A 93 11.27 -13.68 24.11
CA ILE A 93 10.99 -12.90 25.32
C ILE A 93 11.10 -11.39 25.07
N GLY A 94 11.90 -10.99 24.07
CA GLY A 94 12.12 -9.59 23.70
C GLY A 94 13.02 -8.82 24.66
N ASP A 95 13.86 -9.52 25.41
CA ASP A 95 14.77 -8.95 26.42
C ASP A 95 16.14 -8.59 25.80
N ARG A 96 16.51 -9.25 24.70
CA ARG A 96 17.75 -8.96 23.98
C ARG A 96 17.57 -7.76 23.05
N GLN A 97 18.38 -6.73 23.27
CA GLN A 97 18.45 -5.59 22.37
C GLN A 97 19.00 -6.00 21.01
N GLY A 98 18.33 -5.55 19.94
CA GLY A 98 18.75 -5.80 18.55
C GLY A 98 18.20 -7.08 17.91
N THR A 99 17.37 -7.85 18.62
CA THR A 99 16.70 -9.05 18.06
C THR A 99 15.19 -8.85 17.93
N PRO A 100 14.58 -9.20 16.77
CA PRO A 100 13.14 -9.14 16.62
C PRO A 100 12.45 -10.18 17.52
N SER A 101 11.40 -9.73 18.23
CA SER A 101 10.52 -10.62 18.99
C SER A 101 9.40 -11.22 18.11
N MET A 102 9.06 -10.55 17.00
CA MET A 102 8.08 -11.01 16.03
C MET A 102 8.73 -11.90 14.96
N ARG A 103 8.07 -13.01 14.60
CA ARG A 103 8.54 -13.95 13.55
C ARG A 103 7.98 -13.66 12.15
N GLY A 104 6.85 -12.95 12.07
CA GLY A 104 6.19 -12.63 10.80
C GLY A 104 6.31 -11.15 10.47
N ALA A 105 6.32 -10.79 9.20
CA ALA A 105 6.06 -9.43 8.74
C ALA A 105 5.47 -9.45 7.33
N HIS A 106 5.39 -8.28 6.72
CA HIS A 106 4.75 -8.07 5.44
C HIS A 106 5.83 -7.76 4.40
N PHE A 107 6.18 -8.74 3.57
CA PHE A 107 7.28 -8.62 2.62
C PHE A 107 6.78 -8.53 1.18
N ILE A 108 7.40 -7.61 0.43
CA ILE A 108 7.28 -7.57 -1.03
C ILE A 108 7.94 -8.84 -1.58
N LYS A 109 7.23 -9.54 -2.47
CA LYS A 109 7.69 -10.80 -3.07
C LYS A 109 8.77 -10.59 -4.12
N GLU A 110 8.75 -9.46 -4.81
CA GLU A 110 9.76 -9.09 -5.80
C GLU A 110 11.14 -8.89 -5.15
N ASP A 111 12.18 -9.21 -5.91
CA ASP A 111 13.56 -8.95 -5.50
C ASP A 111 13.81 -7.44 -5.44
N LEU A 112 14.18 -6.93 -4.26
CA LEU A 112 14.52 -5.53 -4.08
C LEU A 112 15.90 -5.17 -4.66
N GLY A 113 16.73 -6.18 -4.95
CA GLY A 113 17.99 -6.01 -5.66
C GLY A 113 17.80 -5.77 -7.16
N ALA A 114 16.71 -6.28 -7.74
CA ALA A 114 16.37 -6.09 -9.13
C ALA A 114 15.97 -4.63 -9.40
N PHE A 115 16.61 -4.01 -10.40
CA PHE A 115 16.34 -2.64 -10.81
C PHE A 115 16.83 -2.42 -12.25
N ASP A 116 15.98 -1.81 -13.09
CA ASP A 116 16.31 -1.50 -14.48
C ASP A 116 17.17 -0.22 -14.57
N ALA A 117 18.45 -0.34 -14.21
CA ALA A 117 19.37 0.80 -14.19
C ALA A 117 19.53 1.48 -15.57
N PRO A 118 19.67 0.76 -16.70
CA PRO A 118 19.75 1.39 -18.02
C PRO A 118 18.52 2.23 -18.37
N PHE A 119 17.32 1.81 -17.98
CA PHE A 119 16.09 2.58 -18.22
C PHE A 119 16.14 3.96 -17.55
N PHE A 120 16.68 4.04 -16.33
CA PHE A 120 16.86 5.31 -15.60
C PHE A 120 18.17 6.04 -15.91
N SER A 121 18.95 5.57 -16.90
CA SER A 121 20.28 6.10 -17.24
C SER A 121 21.28 6.08 -16.05
N ILE A 122 21.18 5.06 -15.20
CA ILE A 122 22.06 4.85 -14.05
C ILE A 122 23.06 3.73 -14.37
N THR A 123 24.32 3.91 -13.97
CA THR A 123 25.34 2.87 -14.21
C THR A 123 25.15 1.67 -13.27
N PRO A 124 25.59 0.45 -13.64
CA PRO A 124 25.48 -0.71 -12.75
C PRO A 124 26.20 -0.53 -11.40
N ALA A 125 27.32 0.20 -11.40
CA ALA A 125 28.08 0.47 -10.18
C ALA A 125 27.33 1.43 -9.24
N GLU A 126 26.69 2.46 -9.78
CA GLU A 126 25.83 3.36 -8.99
C GLU A 126 24.60 2.63 -8.48
N ALA A 127 23.91 1.87 -9.35
CA ALA A 127 22.73 1.10 -8.98
C ALA A 127 23.01 0.09 -7.84
N ALA A 128 24.19 -0.54 -7.83
CA ALA A 128 24.60 -1.44 -6.76
C ALA A 128 24.79 -0.72 -5.42
N GLY A 129 25.20 0.55 -5.43
CA GLY A 129 25.36 1.38 -4.23
C GLY A 129 24.06 2.06 -3.76
N MET A 130 22.99 2.04 -4.56
CA MET A 130 21.72 2.66 -4.20
C MET A 130 20.96 1.87 -3.15
N ASP A 131 20.34 2.59 -2.20
CA ASP A 131 19.36 2.01 -1.28
C ASP A 131 18.22 1.37 -2.11
N PRO A 132 17.87 0.09 -1.88
CA PRO A 132 16.73 -0.55 -2.54
C PRO A 132 15.41 0.24 -2.45
N GLN A 133 15.20 1.04 -1.39
CA GLN A 133 14.02 1.91 -1.28
C GLN A 133 14.00 3.01 -2.35
N GLN A 134 15.16 3.62 -2.63
CA GLN A 134 15.28 4.64 -3.67
C GLN A 134 15.00 4.04 -5.05
N ARG A 135 15.55 2.85 -5.32
CA ARG A 135 15.29 2.09 -6.56
C ARG A 135 13.79 1.80 -6.73
N GLY A 136 13.13 1.34 -5.66
CA GLY A 136 11.68 1.11 -5.66
C GLY A 136 10.85 2.37 -5.92
N ILE A 137 11.28 3.53 -5.39
CA ILE A 137 10.62 4.82 -5.65
C ILE A 137 10.70 5.20 -7.12
N PHE A 138 11.85 5.03 -7.77
CA PHE A 138 12.00 5.33 -9.21
C PHE A 138 11.02 4.52 -10.06
N GLU A 139 10.95 3.21 -9.85
CA GLU A 139 10.03 2.33 -10.58
C GLU A 139 8.56 2.69 -10.33
N THR A 140 8.20 2.91 -9.06
CA THR A 140 6.82 3.17 -8.66
C THR A 140 6.36 4.55 -9.14
N ALA A 141 7.22 5.56 -9.08
CA ALA A 141 6.93 6.90 -9.60
C ALA A 141 6.68 6.86 -11.11
N TYR A 142 7.52 6.15 -11.86
CA TYR A 142 7.32 5.98 -13.30
C TYR A 142 6.00 5.27 -13.61
N ARG A 143 5.71 4.14 -12.95
CA ARG A 143 4.45 3.41 -13.13
C ARG A 143 3.22 4.25 -12.78
N ALA A 144 3.29 5.08 -11.74
CA ALA A 144 2.19 5.96 -11.36
C ALA A 144 1.90 7.02 -12.44
N LEU A 145 2.95 7.56 -13.08
CA LEU A 145 2.82 8.49 -14.20
C LEU A 145 2.22 7.80 -15.43
N GLU A 146 2.62 6.57 -15.74
CA GLU A 146 2.03 5.81 -16.86
C GLU A 146 0.55 5.47 -16.64
N ASN A 147 0.17 5.16 -15.40
CA ASN A 147 -1.22 4.86 -15.06
C ASN A 147 -2.14 6.09 -15.09
N GLY A 148 -1.58 7.30 -15.00
CA GLY A 148 -2.34 8.54 -15.02
C GLY A 148 -2.44 9.24 -16.37
N LYS A 149 -1.97 8.58 -17.44
CA LYS A 149 -2.21 9.00 -18.83
C LYS A 149 -3.57 8.51 -19.31
#